data_AF-D3B408-F1
#
_entry.id   AF-D3B408-F1
#
_cell.length_a   1.000
_cell.length_b   1.000
_cell.length_c   1.000
_cell.angle_alpha   90.00
_cell.angle_beta   90.00
_cell.angle_gamma   90.00
#
_symmetry.space_group_name_H-M   'P 1'
#
loop_
_entity.id
_entity.type
_entity.pdbx_description
1 polymer ?
#
loop_
_entity_poly.entity_id
_entity_poly.type
_entity_poly.pdbx_seq_one_letter_code
_entity_poly.pdbx_strand_id
1 'polypeptide(L)'
;MCCSIPSNNQYYLTSFCDETTACGPSCSSVTYFSADSQRFGCGVYLTICAGGGGSTSGSSSSGSSSSGSSSTTSSSGSGSGSGSSGSSGSGSSGSSGSGSGSSSSGSSGSGSGSGSGSGSGSGSGSGSGSTNSASEKLYVDGNEFYGTCVKVVTIDSGPNIYVEQDAGMPIIDASPQTCQDLFGSSSCGWSDSRLITATQSLDDGRPLGAFNVTVNEFRKIMEIGDILSQQCQTPNSNCKFNKLN
;
A
#
# COMPACT_ATOMS: atom_id res chain seq x y z
N MET A 1 14.75 -11.01 13.41
CA MET A 1 14.20 -9.66 13.68
C MET A 1 12.69 -9.64 13.48
N CYS A 2 11.97 -10.73 13.72
CA CYS A 2 10.51 -10.67 13.77
C CYS A 2 10.11 -9.90 15.03
N CYS A 3 9.14 -9.00 14.89
CA CYS A 3 8.56 -8.16 15.95
C CYS A 3 9.25 -6.82 16.24
N SER A 4 10.34 -6.44 15.57
CA SER A 4 10.90 -5.09 15.72
C SER A 4 10.30 -4.16 14.66
N ILE A 5 9.73 -3.04 15.09
CA ILE A 5 9.38 -1.92 14.21
C ILE A 5 10.70 -1.37 13.62
N PRO A 6 10.89 -1.35 12.28
CA PRO A 6 12.07 -0.77 11.67
C PRO A 6 12.23 0.71 12.05
N SER A 7 13.46 1.15 12.32
CA SER A 7 13.74 2.51 12.81
C SER A 7 13.39 3.62 11.82
N ASN A 8 13.23 3.30 10.54
CA ASN A 8 12.81 4.22 9.48
C ASN A 8 11.29 4.12 9.20
N ASN A 9 10.56 3.25 9.90
CA ASN A 9 9.13 3.01 9.71
C ASN A 9 8.75 2.66 8.25
N GLN A 10 9.66 2.05 7.48
CA GLN A 10 9.42 1.68 6.08
C GLN A 10 9.07 0.21 5.92
N TYR A 11 8.09 -0.06 5.05
CA TYR A 11 7.56 -1.40 4.79
C TYR A 11 7.17 -1.54 3.31
N TYR A 12 7.03 -2.78 2.84
CA TYR A 12 6.26 -3.08 1.64
C TYR A 12 4.80 -3.28 2.01
N LEU A 13 3.90 -2.73 1.20
CA LEU A 13 2.47 -2.98 1.34
C LEU A 13 2.07 -4.20 0.53
N THR A 14 1.33 -5.10 1.17
CA THR A 14 0.59 -6.19 0.53
C THR A 14 -0.89 -6.08 0.85
N SER A 15 -1.73 -6.59 -0.04
CA SER A 15 -3.18 -6.67 0.19
C SER A 15 -3.57 -8.09 0.57
N PHE A 16 -4.37 -8.24 1.62
CA PHE A 16 -4.79 -9.53 2.14
C PHE A 16 -6.20 -9.49 2.75
N CYS A 17 -6.89 -10.64 2.76
CA CYS A 17 -8.21 -10.80 3.37
C CYS A 17 -8.44 -12.30 3.65
N ASP A 18 -8.11 -12.74 4.86
CA ASP A 18 -8.47 -14.07 5.36
C ASP A 18 -9.85 -14.09 6.01
N GLU A 19 -10.49 -15.27 5.98
CA GLU A 19 -11.79 -15.46 6.64
C GLU A 19 -11.70 -15.39 8.17
N THR A 20 -10.55 -15.76 8.74
CA THR A 20 -10.29 -15.73 10.19
C THR A 20 -9.22 -14.70 10.52
N THR A 21 -9.50 -13.83 11.50
CA THR A 21 -8.55 -12.82 11.97
C THR A 21 -8.19 -13.09 13.43
N ALA A 22 -6.95 -12.81 13.83
CA ALA A 22 -6.48 -13.13 15.18
C ALA A 22 -7.16 -12.31 16.28
N CYS A 23 -7.64 -11.10 15.96
CA CYS A 23 -7.91 -10.09 16.97
C CYS A 23 -9.13 -9.21 16.70
N GLY A 24 -9.88 -9.49 15.65
CA GLY A 24 -10.97 -8.62 15.24
C GLY A 24 -12.08 -9.38 14.54
N PRO A 25 -12.99 -8.63 13.92
CA PRO A 25 -13.99 -9.24 13.06
C PRO A 25 -13.33 -9.69 11.74
N SER A 26 -14.06 -10.45 10.92
CA SER A 26 -13.56 -10.91 9.61
C SER A 26 -13.27 -9.73 8.68
N CYS A 27 -12.36 -9.91 7.71
CA CYS A 27 -12.00 -8.86 6.75
C CYS A 27 -13.19 -8.33 5.92
N SER A 28 -14.28 -9.09 5.82
CA SER A 28 -15.54 -8.70 5.17
C SER A 28 -16.36 -7.67 5.94
N SER A 29 -16.06 -7.44 7.22
CA SER A 29 -16.80 -6.50 8.08
C SER A 29 -16.12 -5.14 8.26
N VAL A 30 -14.83 -5.03 7.93
CA VAL A 30 -14.03 -3.81 8.10
C VAL A 30 -13.38 -3.47 6.77
N THR A 31 -13.56 -2.25 6.29
CA THR A 31 -13.01 -1.81 5.00
C THR A 31 -11.52 -1.44 5.10
N TYR A 32 -11.10 -0.87 6.24
CA TYR A 32 -9.75 -0.35 6.45
C TYR A 32 -9.08 -1.05 7.61
N PHE A 33 -8.30 -2.08 7.29
CA PHE A 33 -7.59 -2.86 8.27
C PHE A 33 -6.15 -3.16 7.85
N SER A 34 -5.36 -3.56 8.84
CA SER A 34 -4.05 -4.18 8.65
C SER A 34 -3.97 -5.50 9.40
N ALA A 35 -3.13 -6.39 8.89
CA ALA A 35 -2.72 -7.62 9.55
C ALA A 35 -1.25 -7.46 9.92
N ASP A 36 -0.98 -6.99 11.14
CA ASP A 36 0.37 -6.83 11.67
C ASP A 36 0.39 -6.70 13.21
N SER A 37 -0.48 -7.45 13.88
CA SER A 37 -0.60 -7.38 15.34
C SER A 37 0.63 -7.90 16.06
N GLN A 38 1.47 -8.69 15.38
CA GLN A 38 2.77 -9.12 15.89
C GLN A 38 3.72 -7.94 16.17
N ARG A 39 3.64 -6.86 15.39
CA ARG A 39 4.45 -5.65 15.59
C ARG A 39 3.71 -4.56 16.34
N PHE A 40 2.45 -4.33 15.99
CA PHE A 40 1.71 -3.17 16.49
C PHE A 40 0.70 -3.49 17.58
N GLY A 41 0.32 -4.76 17.76
CA GLY A 41 -0.74 -5.16 18.67
C GLY A 41 -2.13 -5.09 18.03
N CYS A 42 -3.09 -5.67 18.74
CA CYS A 42 -4.46 -5.84 18.29
C CYS A 42 -5.33 -4.61 18.60
N GLY A 43 -6.21 -4.24 17.67
CA GLY A 43 -7.07 -3.06 17.81
C GLY A 43 -6.34 -1.72 17.71
N VAL A 44 -5.03 -1.73 17.42
CA VAL A 44 -4.22 -0.53 17.29
C VAL A 44 -4.47 0.13 15.93
N TYR A 45 -4.68 1.45 15.96
CA TYR A 45 -4.78 2.23 14.73
C TYR A 45 -3.39 2.52 14.17
N LEU A 46 -3.24 2.32 12.87
CA LEU A 46 -2.05 2.69 12.12
C LEU A 46 -2.38 3.82 11.14
N THR A 47 -1.44 4.71 10.94
CA THR A 47 -1.43 5.60 9.78
C THR A 47 -0.41 5.09 8.78
N ILE A 48 -0.88 4.72 7.60
CA ILE A 48 -0.08 4.21 6.50
C ILE A 48 -0.05 5.27 5.41
N CYS A 49 1.14 5.67 4.98
CA CYS A 49 1.32 6.65 3.92
C CYS A 49 2.12 6.03 2.78
N ALA A 50 1.74 6.34 1.54
CA ALA A 50 2.60 6.04 0.40
C ALA A 50 3.92 6.81 0.56
N GLY A 51 5.06 6.16 0.32
CA GLY A 51 6.35 6.83 0.41
C GLY A 51 6.41 8.03 -0.55
N GLY A 52 6.64 9.23 -0.02
CA GLY A 52 6.63 10.51 -0.75
C GLY A 52 7.78 10.70 -1.75
N GLY A 53 8.24 9.64 -2.41
CA GLY A 53 9.38 9.64 -3.33
C GLY A 53 9.10 10.21 -4.72
N GLY A 54 7.91 10.76 -4.96
CA GLY A 54 7.62 11.44 -6.21
C GLY A 54 6.17 11.24 -6.56
N SER A 55 5.46 12.36 -6.63
CA SER A 55 4.36 12.60 -7.55
C SER A 55 3.86 11.32 -8.22
N THR A 56 2.92 10.63 -7.58
CA THR A 56 1.90 10.00 -8.40
C THR A 56 1.31 11.15 -9.19
N SER A 57 1.79 11.30 -10.42
CA SER A 57 1.16 12.04 -11.51
C SER A 57 -0.16 11.35 -11.85
N GLY A 58 -0.95 11.00 -10.84
CA GLY A 58 -2.35 10.68 -10.94
C GLY A 58 -3.01 12.03 -11.03
N SER A 59 -3.19 12.47 -12.27
CA SER A 59 -4.22 13.38 -12.72
C SER A 59 -5.25 13.59 -11.61
N SER A 60 -5.11 14.71 -10.88
CA SER A 60 -6.21 15.25 -10.13
C SER A 60 -7.33 15.47 -11.15
N SER A 61 -8.18 14.47 -11.32
CA SER A 61 -9.50 14.64 -11.89
C SER A 61 -10.16 15.63 -10.97
N SER A 62 -10.06 16.91 -11.36
CA SER A 62 -10.78 18.03 -10.82
C SER A 62 -12.24 17.62 -10.77
N GLY A 63 -12.67 17.14 -9.60
CA GLY A 63 -14.06 16.97 -9.25
C GLY A 63 -14.65 18.37 -9.24
N SER A 64 -15.33 18.72 -10.33
CA SER A 64 -16.14 19.91 -10.43
C SER A 64 -17.16 19.88 -9.30
N SER A 65 -16.96 20.73 -8.30
CA SER A 65 -17.97 21.07 -7.31
C SER A 65 -19.11 21.83 -8.01
N SER A 66 -20.12 21.10 -8.47
CA SER A 66 -21.37 21.68 -8.98
C SER A 66 -22.36 21.88 -7.83
N SER A 67 -22.41 23.13 -7.38
CA SER A 67 -23.47 23.69 -6.55
C SER A 67 -24.78 23.82 -7.34
N GLY A 68 -25.83 23.14 -6.87
CA GLY A 68 -27.25 23.56 -6.90
C GLY A 68 -27.96 23.76 -8.24
N SER A 69 -29.06 23.03 -8.47
CA SER A 69 -30.42 23.61 -8.61
C SER A 69 -31.46 22.53 -8.93
N SER A 70 -32.68 22.85 -8.52
CA SER A 70 -33.92 22.08 -8.47
C SER A 70 -34.58 21.70 -9.81
N SER A 71 -35.52 20.75 -9.68
CA SER A 71 -36.81 20.58 -10.37
C SER A 71 -36.89 19.96 -11.77
N THR A 72 -37.66 18.86 -11.84
CA THR A 72 -38.61 18.39 -12.91
C THR A 72 -37.99 18.09 -14.28
N THR A 73 -38.16 16.93 -14.94
CA THR A 73 -39.39 16.21 -15.31
C THR A 73 -38.99 14.87 -15.96
N SER A 74 -39.74 13.81 -15.64
CA SER A 74 -40.12 12.65 -16.47
C SER A 74 -39.49 12.48 -17.88
N SER A 75 -38.83 11.34 -18.12
CA SER A 75 -39.07 10.48 -19.30
C SER A 75 -38.43 9.09 -19.14
N SER A 76 -39.24 8.10 -19.50
CA SER A 76 -39.03 6.65 -19.54
C SER A 76 -38.03 6.19 -20.59
N GLY A 77 -37.14 5.25 -20.24
CA GLY A 77 -36.29 4.52 -21.17
C GLY A 77 -36.01 3.10 -20.67
N SER A 78 -36.71 2.13 -21.23
CA SER A 78 -36.56 0.70 -20.95
C SER A 78 -35.42 0.13 -21.77
N GLY A 79 -34.41 -0.46 -21.12
CA GLY A 79 -33.29 -1.15 -21.77
C GLY A 79 -33.07 -2.52 -21.15
N SER A 80 -33.74 -3.54 -21.68
CA SER A 80 -33.56 -4.95 -21.33
C SER A 80 -32.37 -5.52 -22.08
N GLY A 81 -31.29 -5.88 -21.38
CA GLY A 81 -30.13 -6.57 -21.94
C GLY A 81 -29.92 -7.91 -21.27
N SER A 82 -30.58 -8.95 -21.80
CA SER A 82 -30.40 -10.34 -21.38
C SER A 82 -29.24 -10.96 -22.16
N GLY A 83 -28.17 -11.34 -21.47
CA GLY A 83 -27.01 -12.03 -22.04
C GLY A 83 -26.70 -13.30 -21.27
N SER A 84 -27.36 -14.40 -21.66
CA SER A 84 -27.12 -15.75 -21.15
C SER A 84 -26.15 -16.50 -22.06
N SER A 85 -25.03 -16.96 -21.50
CA SER A 85 -24.24 -18.09 -22.00
C SER A 85 -23.29 -18.48 -20.85
N GLY A 86 -23.33 -19.66 -20.22
CA GLY A 86 -23.71 -20.96 -20.72
C GLY A 86 -22.47 -21.66 -21.25
N SER A 87 -21.62 -22.19 -20.37
CA SER A 87 -20.58 -23.18 -20.71
C SER A 87 -20.14 -23.94 -19.46
N SER A 88 -20.77 -25.08 -19.24
CA SER A 88 -20.35 -26.16 -18.38
C SER A 88 -19.21 -26.93 -19.06
N GLY A 89 -18.07 -27.03 -18.38
CA GLY A 89 -16.92 -27.84 -18.79
C GLY A 89 -16.48 -28.75 -17.66
N SER A 90 -17.03 -29.97 -17.64
CA SER A 90 -16.57 -31.06 -16.77
C SER A 90 -15.39 -31.76 -17.44
N GLY A 91 -14.24 -31.84 -16.76
CA GLY A 91 -13.07 -32.58 -17.24
C GLY A 91 -12.34 -33.27 -16.09
N SER A 92 -12.64 -34.55 -15.88
CA SER A 92 -11.91 -35.44 -14.99
C SER A 92 -10.84 -36.21 -15.77
N SER A 93 -9.60 -36.21 -15.29
CA SER A 93 -8.53 -37.23 -15.44
C SER A 93 -7.26 -36.59 -14.90
N GLY A 94 -6.59 -37.08 -13.85
CA GLY A 94 -6.10 -38.43 -13.68
C GLY A 94 -4.75 -38.53 -14.40
N SER A 95 -3.63 -38.41 -13.67
CA SER A 95 -2.33 -39.02 -13.98
C SER A 95 -1.30 -38.72 -12.89
N SER A 96 -0.91 -39.78 -12.20
CA SER A 96 0.29 -39.94 -11.39
C SER A 96 1.55 -39.92 -12.29
N GLY A 97 2.61 -39.24 -11.85
CA GLY A 97 3.90 -39.23 -12.53
C GLY A 97 5.04 -38.95 -11.56
N SER A 98 5.67 -40.02 -11.09
CA SER A 98 6.96 -39.98 -10.39
C SER A 98 8.07 -39.79 -11.42
N GLY A 99 8.98 -38.84 -11.20
CA GLY A 99 10.12 -38.59 -12.07
C GLY A 99 11.32 -38.09 -11.28
N SER A 100 12.19 -39.02 -10.87
CA SER A 100 13.56 -38.75 -10.43
C SER A 100 14.42 -38.44 -11.66
N GLY A 101 15.18 -37.34 -11.63
CA GLY A 101 16.07 -36.96 -12.73
C GLY A 101 17.23 -36.11 -12.25
N SER A 102 18.33 -36.75 -11.89
CA SER A 102 19.64 -36.13 -11.79
C SER A 102 20.16 -35.82 -13.19
N SER A 103 20.63 -34.59 -13.46
CA SER A 103 21.67 -34.36 -14.46
C SER A 103 22.38 -33.03 -14.25
N SER A 104 23.69 -33.16 -14.12
CA SER A 104 24.73 -32.16 -14.23
C SER A 104 25.04 -31.92 -15.71
N SER A 105 25.16 -30.65 -16.13
CA SER A 105 26.06 -30.22 -17.21
C SER A 105 25.94 -28.71 -17.41
N GLY A 106 27.08 -28.01 -17.33
CA GLY A 106 27.15 -26.59 -17.62
C GLY A 106 26.90 -26.24 -19.09
N SER A 107 26.70 -24.96 -19.35
CA SER A 107 27.00 -24.31 -20.64
C SER A 107 27.02 -22.80 -20.43
N SER A 108 28.22 -22.25 -20.57
CA SER A 108 28.52 -20.85 -20.78
C SER A 108 27.94 -20.40 -22.13
N GLY A 109 27.15 -19.32 -22.12
CA GLY A 109 26.58 -18.71 -23.32
C GLY A 109 26.73 -17.19 -23.27
N SER A 110 27.84 -16.69 -23.82
CA SER A 110 28.07 -15.26 -24.06
C SER A 110 27.36 -14.86 -25.36
N GLY A 111 26.31 -14.05 -25.27
CA GLY A 111 25.60 -13.50 -26.42
C GLY A 111 25.79 -11.99 -26.50
N SER A 112 26.72 -11.54 -27.34
CA SER A 112 26.90 -10.12 -27.69
C SER A 112 26.00 -9.78 -28.88
N GLY A 113 24.97 -8.97 -28.66
CA GLY A 113 24.12 -8.41 -29.71
C GLY A 113 24.41 -6.94 -29.94
N SER A 114 25.11 -6.62 -31.02
CA SER A 114 25.34 -5.26 -31.50
C SER A 114 24.21 -4.85 -32.44
N GLY A 115 23.31 -3.97 -31.99
CA GLY A 115 22.26 -3.35 -32.81
C GLY A 115 22.58 -1.89 -33.06
N SER A 116 23.08 -1.57 -34.26
CA SER A 116 23.30 -0.20 -34.73
C SER A 116 22.01 0.35 -35.36
N GLY A 117 21.33 1.25 -34.65
CA GLY A 117 20.17 2.00 -35.16
C GLY A 117 20.48 3.50 -35.22
N SER A 118 20.73 4.01 -36.42
CA SER A 118 20.91 5.44 -36.70
C SER A 118 19.54 6.10 -36.92
N GLY A 119 19.04 6.81 -35.91
CA GLY A 119 17.83 7.63 -36.01
C GLY A 119 18.16 9.10 -35.73
N SER A 120 18.22 9.91 -36.78
CA SER A 120 18.40 11.36 -36.69
C SER A 120 17.05 12.03 -36.41
N GLY A 121 16.75 12.26 -35.13
CA GLY A 121 15.59 13.05 -34.69
C GLY A 121 16.01 14.39 -34.12
N SER A 122 15.84 15.46 -34.90
CA SER A 122 16.03 16.84 -34.44
C SER A 122 14.82 17.29 -33.63
N GLY A 123 14.85 17.07 -32.31
CA GLY A 123 13.86 17.59 -31.37
C GLY A 123 14.41 18.77 -30.59
N SER A 124 14.03 19.99 -30.98
CA SER A 124 14.28 21.21 -30.21
C SER A 124 13.33 21.25 -29.00
N GLY A 125 13.75 20.66 -27.89
CA GLY A 125 13.08 20.79 -26.59
C GLY A 125 13.86 21.76 -25.71
N SER A 126 13.25 22.90 -25.36
CA SER A 126 13.79 23.87 -24.41
C SER A 126 13.96 23.21 -23.03
N GLY A 127 15.17 22.72 -22.76
CA GLY A 127 15.57 22.23 -21.46
C GLY A 127 15.78 23.41 -20.51
N SER A 128 14.81 23.67 -19.65
CA SER A 128 15.05 24.42 -18.42
C SER A 128 15.94 23.54 -17.53
N GLY A 129 17.25 23.70 -17.70
CA GLY A 129 18.26 23.08 -16.85
C GLY A 129 18.15 23.63 -15.44
N SER A 130 17.29 23.02 -14.64
CA SER A 130 17.36 23.13 -13.19
C SER A 130 18.54 22.26 -12.75
N THR A 131 19.71 22.88 -12.68
CA THR A 131 20.90 22.26 -12.11
C THR A 131 20.53 21.81 -10.69
N ASN A 132 20.59 20.50 -10.45
CA ASN A 132 20.57 19.90 -9.12
C ASN A 132 21.83 20.37 -8.35
N SER A 133 21.81 21.63 -7.93
CA SER A 133 22.70 22.15 -6.90
C SER A 133 22.20 21.60 -5.57
N ALA A 134 23.13 20.95 -4.88
CA ALA A 134 22.93 20.32 -3.58
C ALA A 134 22.02 21.14 -2.66
N SER A 135 20.91 20.50 -2.28
CA SER A 135 20.18 20.65 -1.02
C SER A 135 20.41 21.96 -0.23
N GLU A 136 20.12 23.11 -0.83
CA GLU A 136 19.61 24.20 0.00
C GLU A 136 18.22 23.74 0.44
N LYS A 137 18.15 23.42 1.73
CA LYS A 137 16.94 23.14 2.48
C LYS A 137 16.10 24.41 2.47
N LEU A 138 15.51 24.75 1.32
CA LEU A 138 14.40 25.70 1.25
C LEU A 138 13.37 25.13 2.21
N TYR A 139 13.20 25.80 3.34
CA TYR A 139 12.04 25.61 4.18
C TYR A 139 10.84 26.10 3.35
N VAL A 140 10.38 25.23 2.45
CA VAL A 140 9.09 25.37 1.80
C VAL A 140 8.08 25.37 2.94
N ASP A 141 7.26 26.42 3.00
CA ASP A 141 6.17 26.54 3.97
C ASP A 141 5.49 25.18 4.10
N GLY A 142 5.61 24.52 5.25
CA GLY A 142 5.33 23.07 5.38
C GLY A 142 3.85 22.67 5.23
N ASN A 143 3.06 23.53 4.60
CA ASN A 143 1.75 23.28 4.04
C ASN A 143 1.81 22.63 2.64
N GLU A 144 3.00 22.33 2.13
CA GLU A 144 3.16 21.52 0.92
C GLU A 144 2.48 20.15 1.09
N PHE A 145 1.79 19.69 0.05
CA PHE A 145 1.16 18.38 0.02
C PHE A 145 2.24 17.29 0.05
N TYR A 146 2.17 16.41 1.05
CA TYR A 146 3.04 15.24 1.14
C TYR A 146 2.50 14.08 0.31
N GLY A 147 1.22 13.74 0.53
CA GLY A 147 0.61 12.58 -0.11
C GLY A 147 -0.70 12.15 0.54
N THR A 148 -1.23 11.04 0.04
CA THR A 148 -2.35 10.33 0.62
C THR A 148 -1.84 9.37 1.71
N CYS A 149 -2.50 9.40 2.85
CA CYS A 149 -2.35 8.39 3.89
C CYS A 149 -3.71 7.74 4.18
N VAL A 150 -3.69 6.57 4.81
CA VAL A 150 -4.87 5.81 5.19
C VAL A 150 -4.77 5.46 6.67
N LYS A 151 -5.84 5.70 7.42
CA LYS A 151 -5.98 5.23 8.80
C LYS A 151 -6.64 3.87 8.78
N VAL A 152 -5.98 2.87 9.37
CA VAL A 152 -6.44 1.48 9.42
C VAL A 152 -6.44 0.97 10.86
N VAL A 153 -7.21 -0.07 11.15
CA VAL A 153 -7.16 -0.80 12.43
C VAL A 153 -6.45 -2.14 12.26
N THR A 154 -5.62 -2.53 13.21
CA THR A 154 -4.90 -3.81 13.19
C THR A 154 -5.82 -4.93 13.72
N ILE A 155 -6.18 -5.88 12.87
CA ILE A 155 -7.15 -6.95 13.21
C ILE A 155 -6.56 -8.35 13.19
N ASP A 156 -5.36 -8.53 12.63
CA ASP A 156 -4.76 -9.86 12.44
C ASP A 156 -3.24 -9.86 12.60
N SER A 157 -2.63 -11.05 12.67
CA SER A 157 -1.22 -11.28 13.02
C SER A 157 -0.22 -10.88 11.94
N GLY A 158 -0.64 -10.76 10.68
CA GLY A 158 0.22 -10.39 9.57
C GLY A 158 1.07 -11.53 9.01
N PRO A 159 1.97 -11.22 8.07
CA PRO A 159 2.66 -12.24 7.28
C PRO A 159 3.66 -13.02 8.11
N ASN A 160 3.96 -14.23 7.65
CA ASN A 160 4.98 -15.06 8.29
C ASN A 160 6.38 -14.47 8.04
N ILE A 161 7.27 -14.55 9.04
CA ILE A 161 8.62 -13.98 9.00
C ILE A 161 9.43 -14.40 7.77
N TYR A 162 9.27 -15.64 7.29
CA TYR A 162 10.02 -16.12 6.13
C TYR A 162 9.70 -15.32 4.86
N VAL A 163 8.46 -14.82 4.72
CA VAL A 163 8.06 -13.96 3.59
C VAL A 163 8.81 -12.63 3.63
N GLU A 164 8.98 -12.05 4.83
CA GLU A 164 9.73 -10.80 4.99
C GLU A 164 11.23 -10.99 4.76
N GLN A 165 11.78 -12.14 5.14
CA GLN A 165 13.18 -12.49 4.88
C GLN A 165 13.43 -12.61 3.37
N ASP A 166 12.52 -13.26 2.65
CA ASP A 166 12.61 -13.40 1.19
C ASP A 166 12.42 -12.05 0.47
N ALA A 167 11.54 -11.18 0.99
CA ALA A 167 11.34 -9.84 0.46
C ALA A 167 12.49 -8.86 0.80
N GLY A 168 13.33 -9.18 1.78
CA GLY A 168 14.42 -8.31 2.25
C GLY A 168 13.96 -7.04 2.97
N MET A 169 12.67 -6.95 3.32
CA MET A 169 12.02 -5.79 3.94
C MET A 169 10.80 -6.24 4.75
N PRO A 170 10.51 -5.58 5.90
CA PRO A 170 9.24 -5.71 6.61
C PRO A 170 8.01 -5.51 5.71
N ILE A 171 6.98 -6.34 5.86
CA ILE A 171 5.76 -6.29 5.05
C ILE A 171 4.56 -5.97 5.94
N ILE A 172 3.70 -5.05 5.51
CA ILE A 172 2.38 -4.84 6.11
C ILE A 172 1.32 -5.38 5.16
N ASP A 173 0.58 -6.37 5.63
CA ASP A 173 -0.67 -6.79 5.00
C ASP A 173 -1.78 -5.81 5.38
N ALA A 174 -2.54 -5.36 4.38
CA ALA A 174 -3.66 -4.43 4.57
C ALA A 174 -4.86 -4.80 3.70
N SER A 175 -5.97 -4.10 3.92
CA SER A 175 -7.15 -4.30 3.09
C SER A 175 -6.90 -3.92 1.62
N PRO A 176 -7.57 -4.58 0.66
CA PRO A 176 -7.55 -4.17 -0.75
C PRO A 176 -7.88 -2.68 -0.96
N GLN A 177 -8.80 -2.14 -0.14
CA GLN A 177 -9.15 -0.72 -0.20
C GLN A 177 -7.96 0.19 0.16
N THR A 178 -7.12 -0.21 1.12
CA THR A 178 -5.91 0.53 1.47
C THR A 178 -4.95 0.63 0.29
N CYS A 179 -4.78 -0.45 -0.47
CA CYS A 179 -3.97 -0.45 -1.68
C CYS A 179 -4.59 0.44 -2.78
N GLN A 180 -5.92 0.39 -2.94
CA GLN A 180 -6.65 1.19 -3.93
C GLN A 180 -6.50 2.68 -3.64
N ASP A 181 -6.59 3.09 -2.39
CA ASP A 181 -6.51 4.50 -2.01
C ASP A 181 -5.08 5.05 -2.06
N LEU A 182 -4.07 4.23 -1.73
CA LEU A 182 -2.67 4.66 -1.75
C LEU A 182 -2.06 4.62 -3.16
N PHE A 183 -2.42 3.63 -3.97
CA PHE A 183 -1.72 3.34 -5.23
C PHE A 183 -2.62 3.23 -6.45
N GLY A 184 -3.94 3.35 -6.29
CA GLY A 184 -4.90 3.20 -7.39
C GLY A 184 -5.07 1.76 -7.89
N SER A 185 -4.59 0.77 -7.12
CA SER A 185 -4.63 -0.66 -7.49
C SER A 185 -5.55 -1.44 -6.55
N SER A 186 -6.35 -2.36 -7.09
CA SER A 186 -7.24 -3.20 -6.29
C SER A 186 -6.50 -4.27 -5.47
N SER A 187 -5.21 -4.49 -5.74
CA SER A 187 -4.34 -5.37 -4.97
C SER A 187 -2.90 -4.88 -4.98
N CYS A 188 -2.18 -5.22 -3.92
CA CYS A 188 -0.76 -4.95 -3.74
C CYS A 188 -0.07 -6.29 -3.46
N GLY A 189 0.85 -6.70 -4.32
CA GLY A 189 1.73 -7.85 -4.07
C GLY A 189 3.06 -7.40 -3.51
N TRP A 190 3.73 -8.25 -2.73
CA TRP A 190 5.08 -7.95 -2.22
C TRP A 190 6.07 -7.78 -3.39
N SER A 191 5.82 -8.47 -4.50
CA SER A 191 6.56 -8.33 -5.76
C SER A 191 6.47 -6.93 -6.37
N ASP A 192 5.42 -6.17 -6.07
CA ASP A 192 5.24 -4.81 -6.59
C ASP A 192 6.14 -3.79 -5.89
N SER A 193 6.81 -4.21 -4.79
CA SER A 193 7.76 -3.39 -4.02
C SER A 193 7.19 -2.00 -3.64
N ARG A 194 5.90 -1.96 -3.29
CA ARG A 194 5.17 -0.73 -2.95
C ARG A 194 5.63 -0.21 -1.59
N LEU A 195 6.57 0.72 -1.60
CA LEU A 195 7.12 1.32 -0.40
C LEU A 195 6.08 2.21 0.30
N ILE A 196 5.86 1.93 1.57
CA ILE A 196 5.02 2.74 2.47
C ILE A 196 5.82 3.14 3.71
N THR A 197 5.30 4.12 4.42
CA THR A 197 5.61 4.35 5.83
C THR A 197 4.40 4.03 6.68
N ALA A 198 4.59 3.32 7.79
CA ALA A 198 3.51 3.04 8.73
C ALA A 198 3.93 3.34 10.15
N THR A 199 3.04 3.97 10.91
CA THR A 199 3.26 4.27 12.31
C THR A 199 1.98 4.17 13.12
N GLN A 200 2.11 3.93 14.42
CA GLN A 200 0.97 3.91 15.33
C GLN A 200 0.32 5.30 15.35
N SER A 201 -1.00 5.32 15.41
CA SER A 201 -1.80 6.53 15.42
C SER A 201 -2.71 6.55 16.64
N LEU A 202 -2.90 7.74 17.19
CA LEU A 202 -3.91 7.95 18.23
C LEU A 202 -5.31 7.98 17.59
N ASP A 203 -6.32 7.88 18.45
CA ASP A 203 -7.64 8.36 18.07
C ASP A 203 -7.65 9.90 18.05
N ASP A 204 -7.07 10.45 17.00
CA ASP A 204 -6.90 11.89 16.75
C ASP A 204 -8.11 12.54 16.08
N GLY A 205 -9.26 11.84 16.06
CA GLY A 205 -10.49 12.29 15.39
C GLY A 205 -10.47 12.13 13.87
N ARG A 206 -9.37 11.70 13.25
CA ARG A 206 -9.38 11.30 11.84
C ARG A 206 -10.20 10.00 11.69
N PRO A 207 -11.13 9.93 10.73
CA PRO A 207 -11.89 8.71 10.48
C PRO A 207 -10.97 7.62 9.90
N LEU A 208 -11.43 6.37 9.97
CA LEU A 208 -10.84 5.29 9.19
C LEU A 208 -10.96 5.59 7.69
N GLY A 209 -9.92 5.29 6.93
CA GLY A 209 -9.86 5.51 5.50
C GLY A 209 -8.82 6.54 5.05
N ALA A 210 -8.89 6.90 3.77
CA ALA A 210 -7.94 7.80 3.13
C ALA A 210 -8.11 9.27 3.56
N PHE A 211 -7.00 9.97 3.70
CA PHE A 211 -6.94 11.40 3.94
C PHE A 211 -5.65 11.99 3.35
N ASN A 212 -5.73 13.26 2.98
CA ASN A 212 -4.59 14.02 2.46
C ASN A 212 -3.76 14.59 3.61
N VAL A 213 -2.45 14.64 3.41
CA VAL A 213 -1.51 15.05 4.45
C VAL A 213 -0.52 16.04 3.87
N THR A 214 -0.27 17.12 4.60
CA THR A 214 0.84 18.05 4.33
C THR A 214 2.16 17.52 4.90
N VAL A 215 3.29 18.07 4.46
CA VAL A 215 4.62 17.71 4.98
C VAL A 215 4.71 17.93 6.50
N ASN A 216 4.12 19.02 7.02
CA ASN A 216 4.10 19.28 8.46
C ASN A 216 3.21 18.29 9.22
N GLU A 217 2.05 17.93 8.68
CA GLU A 217 1.19 16.93 9.30
C GLU A 217 1.82 15.54 9.28
N PHE A 218 2.47 15.16 8.18
CA PHE A 218 3.20 13.91 8.08
C PHE A 218 4.32 13.85 9.14
N ARG A 219 5.10 14.91 9.30
CA ARG A 219 6.13 15.00 10.35
C ARG A 219 5.54 14.81 11.75
N LYS A 220 4.39 15.44 12.04
CA LYS A 220 3.69 15.27 13.32
C LYS A 220 3.18 13.85 13.52
N ILE A 221 2.67 13.21 12.48
CA ILE A 221 2.23 11.80 12.53
C ILE A 221 3.41 10.89 12.89
N MET A 222 4.56 11.08 12.23
CA MET A 222 5.77 10.31 12.54
C MET A 222 6.27 10.56 13.97
N GLU A 223 6.32 11.82 14.40
CA GLU A 223 6.72 12.19 15.77
C GLU A 223 5.81 11.57 16.83
N ILE A 224 4.48 11.66 16.65
CA ILE A 224 3.51 11.02 17.55
C ILE A 224 3.75 9.51 17.56
N GLY A 225 3.88 8.89 16.40
CA GLY A 225 4.13 7.46 16.28
C GLY A 225 5.39 6.99 17.01
N ASP A 226 6.48 7.76 16.92
CA ASP A 226 7.72 7.47 17.65
C ASP A 226 7.52 7.57 19.17
N ILE A 227 6.78 8.58 19.64
CA ILE A 227 6.41 8.73 21.06
C ILE A 227 5.59 7.52 21.53
N LEU A 228 4.61 7.07 20.74
CA LEU A 228 3.77 5.91 21.08
C LEU A 228 4.59 4.61 21.13
N SER A 229 5.47 4.41 20.16
CA SER A 229 6.36 3.25 20.12
C SER A 229 7.28 3.20 21.34
N GLN A 230 7.89 4.33 21.71
CA GLN A 230 8.75 4.43 22.90
C GLN A 230 7.97 4.15 24.20
N GLN A 231 6.72 4.61 24.30
CA GLN A 231 5.85 4.34 25.44
C GLN A 231 5.52 2.86 25.62
N CYS A 232 5.69 2.01 24.60
CA CYS A 232 5.45 0.57 24.72
C CYS A 232 6.73 -0.26 24.89
N GLN A 233 7.92 0.35 24.78
CA GLN A 233 9.19 -0.33 24.99
C GLN A 233 9.65 -0.34 26.45
N THR A 234 9.08 0.48 27.34
CA THR A 234 9.53 0.49 28.73
C THR A 234 8.98 -0.71 29.51
N PRO A 235 9.81 -1.49 30.24
CA PRO A 235 9.38 -2.76 30.89
C PRO A 235 8.23 -2.65 31.89
N ASN A 236 7.87 -1.43 32.32
CA ASN A 236 6.83 -1.14 33.30
C ASN A 236 5.75 -0.17 32.79
N SER A 237 5.82 0.28 31.54
CA SER A 237 4.71 1.00 30.94
C SER A 237 3.62 -0.02 30.62
N ASN A 238 2.49 0.10 31.31
CA ASN A 238 1.24 -0.43 30.78
C ASN A 238 1.01 0.22 29.41
N CYS A 239 1.45 -0.44 28.33
CA CYS A 239 1.21 0.01 26.97
C CYS A 239 -0.30 0.18 26.82
N LYS A 240 -0.77 1.44 26.89
CA LYS A 240 -2.20 1.77 27.00
C LYS A 240 -3.00 1.28 25.80
N PHE A 241 -2.31 0.97 24.70
CA PHE A 241 -2.90 0.53 23.44
C PHE A 241 -3.30 -0.96 23.44
N ASN A 242 -2.78 -1.77 24.37
CA ASN A 242 -3.17 -3.19 24.51
C ASN A 242 -4.50 -3.43 25.27
N LYS A 243 -5.34 -2.40 25.45
CA LYS A 243 -6.52 -2.47 26.34
C LYS A 243 -7.87 -2.18 25.68
N LEU A 244 -8.01 -2.46 24.39
CA LEU A 244 -9.34 -2.66 23.81
C LEU A 244 -9.68 -4.16 23.86
N ASN A 245 -9.98 -4.65 25.07
CA ASN A 245 -10.73 -5.89 25.29
C ASN A 245 -12.16 -5.52 25.66
#